data_AF-A0A9R0TBQ1-F1
#
_entry.id   AF-A0A9R0TBQ1-F1
#
_cell.length_a   1.000
_cell.length_b   1.000
_cell.length_c   1.000
_cell.angle_alpha   90.00
_cell.angle_beta   90.00
_cell.angle_gamma   90.00
#
_symmetry.space_group_name_H-M   'P 1'
#
loop_
_entity.id
_entity.type
_entity.pdbx_description
1 polymer ?
#
loop_
_entity_poly.entity_id
_entity_poly.type
_entity_poly.pdbx_seq_one_letter_code
_entity_poly.pdbx_strand_id
1 'polypeptide(L)'
;MEIFVSALMGELISRSMSSIINKYSKPPAEAVEAGLERILLRGQVIIDEAMGRHITNHGMLGQLSMLRYAMYQGYYVFDTFRCQPYQEEQNNLAASQCGAVSKFRYAQRLCVSSSNSKRTSQGLEEALDGLRSMILDASEMVRFLTTYPRMHRQPYSMHLLLEKCMFARQRETEVVINFLLCTEIQSCTSCFDVLPIVGPDSVGKSTLVAHVCEDERMCTET
;
A
#
# COMPACT_ATOMS: atom_id res chain seq x y z
N MET A 1 -30.90 -5.76 -58.06
CA MET A 1 -31.20 -5.12 -56.76
C MET A 1 -31.08 -6.07 -55.57
N GLU A 2 -31.24 -7.38 -55.73
CA GLU A 2 -31.23 -8.35 -54.61
C GLU A 2 -29.90 -8.50 -53.86
N ILE A 3 -28.76 -8.32 -54.56
CA ILE A 3 -27.42 -8.41 -53.98
C ILE A 3 -27.18 -7.27 -52.97
N PHE A 4 -27.69 -6.07 -53.27
CA PHE A 4 -27.59 -4.90 -52.38
C PHE A 4 -28.45 -5.07 -51.12
N VAL A 5 -29.66 -5.62 -51.27
CA VAL A 5 -30.59 -5.89 -50.15
C VAL A 5 -30.02 -6.98 -49.23
N SER A 6 -29.41 -8.02 -49.82
CA SER A 6 -28.78 -9.12 -49.06
C SER A 6 -27.55 -8.66 -48.28
N ALA A 7 -26.73 -7.77 -48.85
CA ALA A 7 -25.57 -7.19 -48.16
C ALA A 7 -25.99 -6.30 -46.97
N LEU A 8 -27.01 -5.46 -47.15
CA LEU A 8 -27.57 -4.62 -46.08
C LEU A 8 -28.16 -5.46 -44.95
N MET A 9 -28.89 -6.53 -45.27
CA MET A 9 -29.42 -7.46 -44.27
C MET A 9 -28.31 -8.24 -43.56
N GLY A 10 -27.28 -8.69 -44.29
CA GLY A 10 -26.12 -9.34 -43.71
C GLY A 10 -25.39 -8.45 -42.70
N GLU A 11 -25.21 -7.16 -43.01
CA GLU A 11 -24.59 -6.21 -42.08
C GLU A 11 -25.49 -5.90 -40.88
N LEU A 12 -26.81 -5.82 -41.08
CA LEU A 12 -27.77 -5.63 -39.98
C LEU A 12 -27.80 -6.82 -39.02
N ILE A 13 -27.77 -8.04 -39.58
CA ILE A 13 -27.71 -9.30 -38.82
C ILE A 13 -26.37 -9.38 -38.07
N SER A 14 -25.26 -9.08 -38.73
CA SER A 14 -23.93 -9.05 -38.09
C SER A 14 -23.86 -8.04 -36.94
N ARG A 15 -24.40 -6.83 -37.12
CA ARG A 15 -24.47 -5.81 -36.06
C ARG A 15 -25.39 -6.22 -34.91
N SER A 16 -26.54 -6.85 -35.20
CA SER A 16 -27.46 -7.32 -34.15
C SER A 16 -26.88 -8.51 -33.37
N MET A 17 -26.23 -9.46 -34.04
CA MET A 17 -25.51 -10.56 -33.40
C MET A 17 -24.34 -10.05 -32.55
N SER A 18 -23.54 -9.10 -33.05
CA SER A 18 -22.46 -8.47 -32.27
C SER A 18 -22.98 -7.76 -31.02
N SER A 19 -24.13 -7.09 -31.11
CA SER A 19 -24.76 -6.42 -29.97
C SER A 19 -25.25 -7.42 -28.92
N ILE A 20 -25.84 -8.54 -29.36
CA ILE A 20 -26.27 -9.64 -28.49
C ILE A 20 -25.07 -10.27 -27.80
N ILE A 21 -24.04 -10.65 -28.55
CA ILE A 21 -22.81 -11.26 -28.01
C ILE A 21 -22.17 -10.32 -26.98
N ASN A 22 -22.00 -9.03 -27.30
CA ASN A 22 -21.44 -8.05 -26.37
C ASN A 22 -22.30 -7.84 -25.10
N LYS A 23 -23.61 -8.11 -25.17
CA LYS A 23 -24.50 -8.01 -24.02
C LYS A 23 -24.40 -9.20 -23.07
N TYR A 24 -24.10 -10.39 -23.59
CA TYR A 24 -24.05 -11.63 -22.81
C TYR A 24 -22.63 -12.10 -22.46
N SER A 25 -21.59 -11.59 -23.14
CA SER A 25 -20.20 -11.95 -22.87
C SER A 25 -19.55 -11.15 -21.73
N LYS A 26 -20.21 -10.10 -21.23
CA LYS A 26 -19.63 -9.26 -20.18
C LYS A 26 -19.61 -9.99 -18.82
N PRO A 27 -18.45 -10.10 -18.16
CA PRO A 27 -18.38 -10.66 -16.82
C PRO A 27 -19.24 -9.86 -15.83
N PRO A 28 -19.80 -10.51 -14.80
CA PRO A 28 -20.57 -9.81 -13.77
C PRO A 28 -19.69 -8.76 -13.09
N ALA A 29 -20.25 -7.59 -12.76
CA ALA A 29 -19.49 -6.45 -12.24
C ALA A 29 -18.63 -6.81 -11.00
N GLU A 30 -19.15 -7.67 -10.12
CA GLU A 30 -18.43 -8.19 -8.95
C GLU A 30 -17.18 -9.01 -9.33
N ALA A 31 -17.22 -9.77 -10.42
CA ALA A 31 -16.07 -10.54 -10.88
C ALA A 31 -14.97 -9.64 -11.47
N VAL A 32 -15.35 -8.53 -12.11
CA VAL A 32 -14.39 -7.52 -12.61
C VAL A 32 -13.77 -6.76 -11.44
N GLU A 33 -14.57 -6.39 -10.44
CA GLU A 33 -14.09 -5.76 -9.19
C GLU A 33 -13.06 -6.64 -8.48
N ALA A 34 -13.42 -7.90 -8.19
CA ALA A 34 -12.51 -8.86 -7.55
C ALA A 34 -11.26 -9.16 -8.41
N GLY A 35 -11.42 -9.13 -9.74
CA GLY A 35 -10.30 -9.28 -10.68
C GLY A 35 -9.32 -8.11 -10.61
N LEU A 36 -9.84 -6.87 -10.56
CA LEU A 36 -9.03 -5.66 -10.47
C LEU A 36 -8.33 -5.57 -9.10
N GLU A 37 -9.02 -5.88 -8.01
CA GLU A 37 -8.39 -5.95 -6.68
C GLU A 37 -7.21 -6.94 -6.67
N ARG A 38 -7.43 -8.14 -7.21
CA ARG A 38 -6.38 -9.18 -7.29
C ARG A 38 -5.19 -8.73 -8.14
N ILE A 39 -5.42 -8.08 -9.28
CA ILE A 39 -4.33 -7.67 -10.18
C ILE A 39 -3.53 -6.49 -9.58
N LEU A 40 -4.20 -5.56 -8.91
CA LEU A 40 -3.56 -4.46 -8.18
C LEU A 40 -2.66 -4.98 -7.06
N LEU A 41 -3.13 -5.97 -6.28
CA LEU A 41 -2.31 -6.62 -5.25
C LEU A 41 -1.06 -7.29 -5.84
N ARG A 42 -1.19 -7.97 -6.99
CA ARG A 42 -0.04 -8.56 -7.68
C ARG A 42 0.97 -7.51 -8.13
N GLY A 43 0.49 -6.40 -8.70
CA GLY A 43 1.34 -5.27 -9.06
C GLY A 43 2.07 -4.70 -7.85
N GLN A 44 1.37 -4.55 -6.72
CA GLN A 44 1.93 -4.03 -5.47
C GLN A 44 3.09 -4.89 -4.97
N VAL A 45 2.93 -6.22 -4.96
CA VAL A 45 4.01 -7.14 -4.57
C VAL A 45 5.25 -6.97 -5.45
N ILE A 46 5.08 -6.78 -6.76
CA ILE A 46 6.20 -6.55 -7.68
C ILE A 46 6.90 -5.22 -7.35
N ILE A 47 6.12 -4.14 -7.16
CA ILE A 47 6.66 -2.82 -6.84
C ILE A 47 7.38 -2.83 -5.50
N ASP A 48 6.83 -3.48 -4.48
CA ASP A 48 7.42 -3.54 -3.14
C ASP A 48 8.72 -4.34 -3.14
N GLU A 49 8.76 -5.50 -3.82
CA GLU A 49 10.00 -6.26 -3.98
C GLU A 49 11.04 -5.44 -4.76
N ALA A 50 10.65 -4.74 -5.83
CA ALA A 50 11.55 -3.90 -6.61
C ALA A 50 12.10 -2.71 -5.80
N MET A 51 11.27 -2.06 -4.97
CA MET A 51 11.70 -1.00 -4.05
C MET A 51 12.69 -1.50 -2.99
N GLY A 52 12.74 -2.80 -2.72
CA GLY A 52 13.72 -3.40 -1.82
C GLY A 52 15.05 -3.77 -2.48
N ARG A 53 15.28 -3.43 -3.76
CA ARG A 53 16.43 -3.90 -4.55
C ARG A 53 17.25 -2.73 -5.10
N HIS A 54 18.57 -2.90 -5.19
CA HIS A 54 19.46 -1.94 -5.85
C HIS A 54 19.42 -2.13 -7.38
N ILE A 55 18.35 -1.64 -8.00
CA ILE A 55 18.14 -1.76 -9.45
C ILE A 55 18.98 -0.72 -10.19
N THR A 56 19.86 -1.18 -11.08
CA THR A 56 20.70 -0.30 -11.92
C THR A 56 20.21 -0.17 -13.37
N ASN A 57 19.35 -1.08 -13.83
CA ASN A 57 18.84 -1.04 -15.20
C ASN A 57 17.74 0.02 -15.36
N HIS A 58 18.05 1.10 -16.09
CA HIS A 58 17.13 2.20 -16.34
C HIS A 58 15.87 1.80 -17.13
N GLY A 59 15.96 0.85 -18.06
CA GLY A 59 14.80 0.33 -18.78
C GLY A 59 13.83 -0.37 -17.83
N MET A 60 14.36 -1.17 -16.91
CA MET A 60 13.57 -1.84 -15.88
C MET A 60 12.92 -0.85 -14.91
N LEU A 61 13.63 0.22 -14.54
CA LEU A 61 13.06 1.32 -13.74
C LEU A 61 11.91 2.02 -14.49
N GLY A 62 12.02 2.19 -15.81
CA GLY A 62 10.95 2.70 -16.67
C GLY A 62 9.74 1.77 -16.70
N GLN A 63 9.93 0.46 -16.81
CA GLN A 63 8.84 -0.52 -16.76
C GLN A 63 8.12 -0.51 -15.40
N LEU A 64 8.87 -0.42 -14.31
CA LEU A 64 8.31 -0.30 -12.96
C LEU A 64 7.53 1.01 -12.76
N SER A 65 7.99 2.12 -13.35
CA SER A 65 7.28 3.40 -13.26
C SER A 65 5.96 3.38 -14.03
N MET A 66 5.94 2.76 -15.22
CA MET A 66 4.71 2.55 -16.00
C MET A 66 3.72 1.66 -15.24
N LEU A 67 4.19 0.54 -14.68
CA LEU A 67 3.35 -0.34 -13.86
C LEU A 67 2.75 0.40 -12.66
N ARG A 68 3.58 1.15 -11.92
CA ARG A 68 3.12 1.94 -10.78
C ARG A 68 2.10 2.99 -11.17
N TYR A 69 2.31 3.71 -12.28
CA TYR A 69 1.36 4.69 -12.78
C TYR A 69 0.03 4.06 -13.12
N ALA A 70 0.05 2.94 -13.87
CA ALA A 70 -1.16 2.20 -14.21
C ALA A 70 -1.89 1.68 -12.97
N MET A 71 -1.17 1.24 -11.95
CA MET A 71 -1.78 0.83 -10.68
C MET A 71 -2.51 1.99 -10.01
N TYR A 72 -1.92 3.19 -9.97
CA TYR A 72 -2.61 4.36 -9.43
C TYR A 72 -3.86 4.74 -10.22
N GLN A 73 -3.82 4.63 -11.55
CA GLN A 73 -5.02 4.80 -12.37
C GLN A 73 -6.08 3.73 -12.04
N GLY A 74 -5.66 2.47 -11.89
CA GLY A 74 -6.54 1.37 -11.48
C GLY A 74 -7.18 1.60 -10.11
N TYR A 75 -6.41 2.04 -9.10
CA TYR A 75 -6.95 2.40 -7.79
C TYR A 75 -7.95 3.55 -7.86
N TYR A 76 -7.68 4.57 -8.67
CA TYR A 76 -8.60 5.69 -8.87
C TYR A 76 -9.93 5.23 -9.48
N VAL A 77 -9.89 4.41 -10.54
CA VAL A 77 -11.09 3.85 -11.17
C VAL A 77 -11.84 2.93 -10.20
N PHE A 78 -11.11 2.13 -9.43
CA PHE A 78 -11.68 1.24 -8.42
C PHE A 78 -12.39 2.00 -7.30
N ASP A 79 -11.78 3.05 -6.77
CA ASP A 79 -12.33 3.87 -5.69
C ASP A 79 -13.56 4.67 -6.15
N THR A 80 -13.51 5.25 -7.36
CA THR A 80 -14.66 5.94 -7.94
C THR A 80 -15.86 5.03 -8.15
N PHE A 81 -15.64 3.76 -8.51
CA PHE A 81 -16.71 2.76 -8.61
C PHE A 81 -17.32 2.42 -7.24
N ARG A 82 -16.50 2.19 -6.21
CA ARG A 82 -16.98 1.83 -4.85
C ARG A 82 -17.65 2.96 -4.09
N CYS A 83 -17.29 4.22 -4.38
CA CYS A 83 -17.89 5.40 -3.75
C CYS A 83 -19.22 5.81 -4.37
N GLN A 84 -19.58 5.29 -5.55
CA GLN A 84 -20.81 5.61 -6.27
C GLN A 84 -22.12 5.35 -5.47
N PRO A 85 -22.29 4.25 -4.71
CA PRO A 85 -23.51 4.00 -3.96
C PRO A 85 -23.76 4.96 -2.78
N TYR A 86 -22.73 5.59 -2.21
CA TYR A 86 -22.89 6.48 -1.04
C TYR A 86 -23.43 7.88 -1.37
N GLN A 87 -23.42 8.29 -2.64
CA GLN A 87 -23.92 9.60 -3.06
C GLN A 87 -25.42 9.61 -3.41
N GLU A 88 -26.06 8.46 -3.65
CA GLU A 88 -27.48 8.41 -4.00
C GLU A 88 -28.41 8.44 -2.77
N GLU A 89 -28.00 7.89 -1.62
CA GLU A 89 -28.79 7.97 -0.38
C GLU A 89 -28.81 9.37 0.24
N GLN A 90 -27.71 10.12 0.13
CA GLN A 90 -27.62 11.44 0.75
C GLN A 90 -28.39 12.53 -0.01
N ASN A 91 -28.62 12.34 -1.32
CA ASN A 91 -29.44 13.24 -2.13
C ASN A 91 -30.94 13.07 -1.89
N ASN A 92 -31.39 11.90 -1.40
CA ASN A 92 -32.80 11.66 -1.06
C ASN A 92 -33.16 12.11 0.37
N LEU A 93 -32.18 12.27 1.26
CA LEU A 93 -32.37 12.71 2.64
C LEU A 93 -32.13 14.22 2.84
N ALA A 94 -31.58 14.93 1.86
CA ALA A 94 -31.28 16.37 1.94
C ALA A 94 -32.52 17.29 1.93
N ALA A 95 -33.75 16.75 1.89
CA ALA A 95 -34.99 17.51 2.03
C ALA A 95 -35.56 17.54 3.47
N SER A 96 -34.97 16.81 4.42
CA SER A 96 -35.46 16.73 5.80
C SER A 96 -34.33 16.95 6.82
N GLN A 97 -34.16 18.22 7.18
CA GLN A 97 -33.57 18.82 8.39
C GLN A 97 -32.63 18.03 9.32
N CYS A 98 -31.68 18.82 9.86
CA CYS A 98 -30.79 18.63 11.01
C CYS A 98 -29.39 18.07 10.64
N GLY A 99 -28.26 18.72 10.93
CA GLY A 99 -27.99 19.76 11.92
C GLY A 99 -26.83 19.36 12.83
N ALA A 100 -25.68 18.96 12.29
CA ALA A 100 -24.45 18.79 13.07
C ALA A 100 -23.22 19.00 12.19
N VAL A 101 -22.39 19.95 12.60
CA VAL A 101 -21.18 20.39 11.90
C VAL A 101 -20.04 19.44 12.25
N SER A 102 -19.46 18.75 11.26
CA SER A 102 -18.06 18.36 11.32
C SER A 102 -17.37 18.66 9.99
N LYS A 103 -16.33 19.48 10.11
CA LYS A 103 -15.57 20.15 9.06
C LYS A 103 -14.80 19.13 8.21
N PHE A 104 -15.16 18.94 6.94
CA PHE A 104 -14.20 18.66 5.85
C PHE A 104 -14.88 18.91 4.49
N ARG A 105 -15.08 20.19 4.14
CA ARG A 105 -15.72 20.65 2.90
C ARG A 105 -14.70 21.14 1.86
N TYR A 106 -13.71 20.33 1.50
CA TYR A 106 -12.78 20.66 0.39
C TYR A 106 -12.80 19.67 -0.79
N ALA A 107 -13.27 18.44 -0.62
CA ALA A 107 -13.33 17.46 -1.72
C ALA A 107 -14.66 17.47 -2.51
N GLN A 108 -15.68 18.20 -2.02
CA GLN A 108 -17.05 18.07 -2.51
C GLN A 108 -17.37 18.90 -3.78
N ARG A 109 -16.41 19.64 -4.35
CA ARG A 109 -16.65 20.54 -5.50
C ARG A 109 -16.18 20.05 -6.87
N LEU A 110 -15.65 18.83 -6.98
CA LEU A 110 -15.22 18.28 -8.27
C LEU A 110 -16.01 17.06 -8.74
N CYS A 111 -17.09 16.70 -8.04
CA CYS A 111 -17.95 15.61 -8.47
C CYS A 111 -18.84 16.07 -9.62
N VAL A 112 -18.39 15.83 -10.86
CA VAL A 112 -19.20 15.90 -12.06
C VAL A 112 -20.32 14.87 -11.92
N SER A 113 -21.54 15.37 -11.68
CA SER A 113 -22.76 14.60 -11.87
C SER A 113 -22.86 14.19 -13.34
N SER A 114 -22.99 12.89 -13.63
CA SER A 114 -23.79 12.38 -14.76
C SER A 114 -23.82 10.85 -14.79
N SER A 115 -24.95 10.26 -14.39
CA SER A 115 -25.62 9.09 -15.00
C SER A 115 -24.78 8.14 -15.90
N ASN A 116 -23.84 7.36 -15.36
CA ASN A 116 -22.88 6.57 -16.17
C ASN A 116 -22.46 5.21 -15.56
N SER A 117 -23.35 4.42 -14.94
CA SER A 117 -22.99 3.07 -14.42
C SER A 117 -22.37 2.13 -15.49
N LYS A 118 -22.70 2.34 -16.77
CA LYS A 118 -22.08 1.62 -17.91
C LYS A 118 -20.68 2.10 -18.26
N ARG A 119 -20.34 3.37 -17.98
CA ARG A 119 -19.04 3.97 -18.28
C ARG A 119 -18.01 3.66 -17.19
N THR A 120 -18.45 3.53 -15.94
CA THR A 120 -17.60 3.15 -14.80
C THR A 120 -17.19 1.67 -14.87
N SER A 121 -18.11 0.76 -15.20
CA SER A 121 -17.78 -0.67 -15.41
C SER A 121 -16.82 -0.91 -16.59
N GLN A 122 -16.98 -0.16 -17.69
CA GLN A 122 -16.05 -0.23 -18.82
C GLN A 122 -14.65 0.25 -18.44
N GLY A 123 -14.52 1.36 -17.71
CA GLY A 123 -13.22 1.83 -17.23
C GLY A 123 -12.53 0.82 -16.29
N LEU A 124 -13.32 0.08 -15.51
CA LEU A 124 -12.82 -0.95 -14.59
C LEU A 124 -12.26 -2.16 -15.35
N GLU A 125 -12.94 -2.57 -16.42
CA GLU A 125 -12.51 -3.64 -17.34
C GLU A 125 -11.23 -3.24 -18.10
N GLU A 126 -11.18 -2.02 -18.66
CA GLU A 126 -10.00 -1.47 -19.35
C GLU A 126 -8.78 -1.38 -18.42
N ALA A 127 -8.98 -0.94 -17.18
CA ALA A 127 -7.91 -0.88 -16.18
C ALA A 127 -7.40 -2.28 -15.79
N LEU A 128 -8.32 -3.24 -15.62
CA LEU A 128 -7.99 -4.64 -15.32
C LEU A 128 -7.16 -5.24 -16.45
N ASP A 129 -7.61 -5.13 -17.70
CA ASP A 129 -6.94 -5.71 -18.86
C ASP A 129 -5.57 -5.07 -19.10
N GLY A 130 -5.46 -3.74 -18.97
CA GLY A 130 -4.20 -3.03 -19.07
C GLY A 130 -3.19 -3.48 -18.02
N LEU A 131 -3.59 -3.52 -16.75
CA LEU A 131 -2.73 -4.00 -15.66
C LEU A 131 -2.36 -5.47 -15.83
N ARG A 132 -3.29 -6.31 -16.30
CA ARG A 132 -3.03 -7.72 -16.54
C ARG A 132 -1.98 -7.91 -17.62
N SER A 133 -2.06 -7.19 -18.73
CA SER A 133 -1.03 -7.22 -19.78
C SER A 133 0.33 -6.79 -19.22
N MET A 134 0.40 -5.65 -18.53
CA MET A 134 1.67 -5.16 -17.96
C MET A 134 2.30 -6.15 -16.97
N ILE A 135 1.50 -6.85 -16.16
CA ILE A 135 2.03 -7.86 -15.24
C ILE A 135 2.51 -9.12 -15.98
N LEU A 136 1.86 -9.52 -17.07
CA LEU A 136 2.33 -10.61 -17.91
C LEU A 136 3.66 -10.28 -18.58
N ASP A 137 3.78 -9.06 -19.12
CA ASP A 137 5.00 -8.55 -19.75
C ASP A 137 6.14 -8.35 -18.72
N ALA A 138 5.77 -8.07 -17.46
CA ALA A 138 6.71 -7.95 -16.34
C ALA A 138 7.33 -9.29 -15.89
N SER A 139 6.92 -10.44 -16.42
CA SER A 139 7.39 -11.76 -15.95
C SER A 139 8.92 -11.92 -16.03
N GLU A 140 9.54 -11.48 -17.12
CA GLU A 140 11.00 -11.47 -17.27
C GLU A 140 11.66 -10.50 -16.30
N MET A 141 11.10 -9.29 -16.17
CA MET A 141 11.55 -8.28 -15.21
C MET A 141 11.54 -8.81 -13.78
N VAL A 142 10.47 -9.49 -13.36
CA VAL A 142 10.33 -10.09 -12.03
C VAL A 142 11.41 -11.14 -11.80
N ARG A 143 11.75 -11.95 -12.81
CA ARG A 143 12.87 -12.89 -12.73
C ARG A 143 14.22 -12.18 -12.56
N PHE A 144 14.41 -11.01 -13.17
CA PHE A 144 15.62 -10.21 -13.00
C PHE A 144 15.70 -9.53 -11.63
N LEU A 145 14.58 -9.20 -10.98
CA LEU A 145 14.58 -8.61 -9.63
C LEU A 145 15.40 -9.43 -8.64
N THR A 146 15.37 -10.77 -8.75
CA THR A 146 16.14 -11.64 -7.85
C THR A 146 17.65 -11.55 -8.04
N THR A 147 18.13 -11.09 -9.20
CA THR A 147 19.56 -10.92 -9.50
C THR A 147 20.14 -9.64 -8.90
N TYR A 148 19.30 -8.65 -8.56
CA TYR A 148 19.75 -7.43 -7.91
C TYR A 148 19.92 -7.64 -6.41
N PRO A 149 21.00 -7.11 -5.79
CA PRO A 149 21.17 -7.21 -4.35
C PRO A 149 20.05 -6.45 -3.64
N ARG A 150 19.58 -7.01 -2.52
CA ARG A 150 18.60 -6.31 -1.69
C ARG A 150 19.24 -5.05 -1.11
N MET A 151 18.50 -3.95 -1.14
CA MET A 151 18.82 -2.78 -0.36
C MET A 151 18.69 -3.19 1.09
N HIS A 152 19.82 -3.34 1.76
CA HIS A 152 19.82 -3.52 3.19
C HIS A 152 19.33 -2.19 3.75
N ARG A 153 18.05 -2.13 4.15
CA ARG A 153 17.67 -1.20 5.21
C ARG A 153 18.46 -1.70 6.40
N GLN A 154 19.70 -1.24 6.53
CA GLN A 154 20.42 -1.33 7.76
C GLN A 154 19.52 -0.56 8.74
N PRO A 155 18.79 -1.23 9.67
CA PRO A 155 18.36 -0.48 10.84
C PRO A 155 19.66 0.14 11.36
N TYR A 156 19.68 1.44 11.62
CA TYR A 156 20.88 2.13 12.10
C TYR A 156 21.59 1.25 13.13
N SER A 157 22.65 0.56 12.68
CA SER A 157 23.29 -0.55 13.39
C SER A 157 24.77 -0.34 13.20
N MET A 158 25.25 0.65 13.93
CA MET A 158 26.61 0.64 14.42
C MET A 158 26.54 0.53 15.94
N HIS A 159 26.17 -0.65 16.44
CA HIS A 159 26.62 -1.08 17.75
C HIS A 159 28.02 -1.67 17.55
N LEU A 160 29.02 -0.82 17.39
CA LEU A 160 30.38 -1.29 17.61
C LEU A 160 30.44 -1.56 19.12
N LEU A 161 30.74 -2.79 19.51
CA LEU A 161 31.19 -3.09 20.87
C LEU A 161 32.69 -3.28 20.76
N LEU A 162 33.45 -2.24 21.06
CA LEU A 162 34.92 -2.29 21.11
C LEU A 162 35.31 -2.15 22.57
N GLU A 163 36.02 -3.13 23.13
CA GLU A 163 36.58 -3.05 24.49
C GLU A 163 35.58 -2.56 25.55
N LYS A 164 34.39 -3.19 25.57
CA LYS A 164 33.24 -2.87 26.47
C LYS A 164 32.47 -1.58 26.16
N CYS A 165 32.77 -0.82 25.12
CA CYS A 165 32.03 0.41 24.81
C CYS A 165 30.93 0.16 23.77
N MET A 166 29.66 0.45 24.09
CA MET A 166 28.57 0.47 23.11
C MET A 166 28.49 1.84 22.39
N PHE A 167 28.86 1.87 21.11
CA PHE A 167 28.78 3.09 20.30
C PHE A 167 27.36 3.35 19.75
N ALA A 168 27.04 4.62 19.52
CA ALA A 168 25.78 5.12 18.93
C ALA A 168 24.50 4.88 19.76
N ARG A 169 24.62 4.48 21.03
CA ARG A 169 23.50 4.27 21.97
C ARG A 169 23.68 5.00 23.28
N GLN A 170 24.63 5.94 23.37
CA GLN A 170 25.02 6.59 24.62
C GLN A 170 23.84 7.28 25.32
N ARG A 171 22.95 7.95 24.55
CA ARG A 171 21.73 8.55 25.13
C ARG A 171 20.82 7.50 25.77
N GLU A 172 20.62 6.36 25.10
CA GLU A 172 19.76 5.29 25.61
C GLU A 172 20.37 4.65 26.86
N THR A 173 21.69 4.39 26.84
CA THR A 173 22.45 3.92 28.00
C THR A 173 22.27 4.86 29.20
N GLU A 174 22.49 6.17 29.02
CA GLU A 174 22.33 7.15 30.10
C GLU A 174 20.89 7.25 30.63
N VAL A 175 19.87 7.08 29.77
CA VAL A 175 18.46 7.05 30.23
C VAL A 175 18.19 5.86 31.14
N VAL A 176 18.67 4.67 30.76
CA VAL A 176 18.51 3.46 31.58
C VAL A 176 19.28 3.59 32.89
N ILE A 177 20.51 4.11 32.85
CA ILE A 177 21.34 4.30 34.05
C ILE A 177 20.70 5.29 35.02
N ASN A 178 20.26 6.44 34.53
CA ASN A 178 19.59 7.44 35.37
C ASN A 178 18.30 6.90 35.99
N PHE A 179 17.52 6.13 35.23
CA PHE A 179 16.31 5.48 35.74
C PHE A 179 16.61 4.53 36.90
N LEU A 180 17.66 3.71 36.77
CA LEU A 180 18.09 2.77 37.82
C LEU A 180 18.69 3.49 39.05
N LEU A 181 19.47 4.55 38.85
CA LEU A 181 20.02 5.35 39.96
C LEU A 181 18.93 6.16 40.69
N CYS A 182 17.93 6.66 39.98
CA CYS A 182 16.80 7.38 40.58
C CYS A 182 15.93 6.48 41.46
N THR A 183 15.82 5.19 41.12
CA THR A 183 15.08 4.20 41.90
C THR A 183 15.78 3.88 43.23
N GLU A 184 17.11 3.88 43.28
CA GLU A 184 17.86 3.71 44.54
C GLU A 184 17.62 4.88 45.53
N ILE A 185 17.56 6.11 45.01
CA ILE A 185 17.36 7.33 45.83
C ILE A 185 15.92 7.45 46.36
N GLN A 186 14.93 6.87 45.66
CA GLN A 186 13.49 6.95 46.00
C GLN A 186 12.97 5.75 46.82
N SER A 187 13.86 4.87 47.28
CA SER A 187 13.59 3.64 48.03
C SER A 187 12.84 3.81 49.37
N CYS A 188 12.45 5.03 49.74
CA CYS A 188 11.57 5.32 50.88
C CYS A 188 10.07 5.12 50.61
N THR A 189 9.67 4.77 49.38
CA THR A 189 8.27 4.55 49.00
C THR A 189 8.14 3.24 48.21
N SER A 190 7.23 2.37 48.63
CA SER A 190 6.99 1.01 48.10
C SER A 190 6.38 0.99 46.69
N CYS A 191 6.96 1.73 45.74
CA CYS A 191 6.54 1.77 44.34
C CYS A 191 7.62 1.14 43.48
N PHE A 192 7.24 0.18 42.64
CA PHE A 192 8.14 -0.39 41.63
C PHE A 192 7.97 0.37 40.33
N ASP A 193 9.04 0.95 39.82
CA ASP A 193 9.05 1.63 38.53
C ASP A 193 9.49 0.68 37.42
N VAL A 194 8.91 0.84 36.22
CA VAL A 194 9.22 0.02 35.04
C VAL A 194 9.61 0.92 33.87
N LEU A 195 10.77 0.65 33.25
CA LEU A 195 11.22 1.32 32.03
C LEU A 195 11.10 0.38 30.81
N PRO A 196 10.12 0.58 29.92
CA PRO A 196 9.96 -0.27 28.74
C PRO A 196 11.00 0.06 27.65
N ILE A 197 11.73 -0.96 27.17
CA ILE A 197 12.62 -0.86 26.00
C ILE A 197 11.94 -1.52 24.81
N VAL A 198 11.33 -0.72 23.94
CA VAL A 198 10.54 -1.20 22.79
C VAL A 198 11.25 -0.87 21.48
N GLY A 199 11.31 -1.85 20.58
CA GLY A 199 11.86 -1.67 19.25
C GLY A 199 11.76 -2.95 18.41
N PRO A 200 12.07 -2.88 17.10
CA PRO A 200 11.99 -4.01 16.18
C PRO A 200 12.81 -5.23 16.62
N ASP A 201 12.56 -6.38 16.00
CA ASP A 201 13.31 -7.61 16.30
C ASP A 201 14.80 -7.47 15.95
N SER A 202 15.65 -8.10 16.78
CA SER A 202 17.11 -8.16 16.60
C SER A 202 17.87 -6.82 16.51
N VAL A 203 17.32 -5.72 17.04
CA VAL A 203 17.99 -4.40 17.06
C VAL A 203 19.02 -4.21 18.19
N GLY A 204 19.32 -5.25 18.97
CA GLY A 204 20.29 -5.20 20.07
C GLY A 204 19.73 -4.71 21.41
N LYS A 205 18.41 -4.79 21.63
CA LYS A 205 17.78 -4.41 22.92
C LYS A 205 18.36 -5.19 24.10
N SER A 206 18.48 -6.51 23.96
CA SER A 206 19.09 -7.36 24.99
C SER A 206 20.57 -7.05 25.19
N THR A 207 21.27 -6.64 24.14
CA THR A 207 22.68 -6.20 24.21
C THR A 207 22.81 -4.89 24.98
N LEU A 208 21.89 -3.93 24.79
CA LEU A 208 21.83 -2.70 25.58
C LEU A 208 21.64 -2.99 27.07
N VAL A 209 20.69 -3.88 27.39
CA VAL A 209 20.43 -4.29 28.79
C VAL A 209 21.65 -4.97 29.39
N ALA A 210 22.25 -5.95 28.69
CA ALA A 210 23.46 -6.63 29.15
C ALA A 210 24.61 -5.66 29.41
N HIS A 211 24.79 -4.66 28.53
CA HIS A 211 25.83 -3.66 28.67
C HIS A 211 25.62 -2.74 29.87
N VAL A 212 24.38 -2.31 30.14
CA VAL A 212 24.06 -1.50 31.33
C VAL A 212 24.29 -2.30 32.62
N CYS A 213 23.97 -3.59 32.63
CA CYS A 213 24.21 -4.46 33.79
C CYS A 213 25.70 -4.64 34.13
N GLU A 214 26.59 -4.47 33.14
CA GLU A 214 28.05 -4.52 33.33
C GLU A 214 28.68 -3.13 33.53
N ASP A 215 27.89 -2.05 33.57
CA ASP A 215 28.39 -0.69 33.80
C ASP A 215 28.93 -0.55 35.24
N GLU A 216 30.16 -0.04 35.36
CA GLU A 216 30.84 0.10 36.66
C GLU A 216 30.07 0.98 37.64
N ARG A 217 29.25 1.92 37.15
CA ARG A 217 28.40 2.79 37.98
C ARG A 217 27.26 2.04 38.69
N MET A 218 26.92 0.83 38.22
CA MET A 218 25.94 -0.07 38.85
C MET A 218 26.57 -0.96 39.92
N CYS A 219 27.89 -1.13 39.88
CA CYS A 219 28.62 -1.93 40.85
C CYS A 219 29.05 -1.03 42.01
N THR A 220 28.15 -0.85 42.98
CA THR A 220 28.58 -0.38 44.30
C THR A 220 29.46 -1.45 44.94
N GLU A 221 30.71 -1.09 45.26
CA GLU A 221 31.64 -1.96 45.99
C GLU A 221 30.98 -2.47 47.28
N THR A 222 30.85 -3.79 47.42
CA THR A 222 30.74 -4.48 48.72
C THR A 222 32.09 -4.97 49.18
#